data_AF-A0A929HV03-F1
#
_entry.id   AF-A0A929HV03-F1
#
_cell.length_a   1.000
_cell.length_b   1.000
_cell.length_c   1.000
_cell.angle_alpha   90.00
_cell.angle_beta   90.00
_cell.angle_gamma   90.00
#
_symmetry.space_group_name_H-M   'P 1'
#
loop_
_entity.id
_entity.type
_entity.pdbx_description
1 polymer ?
#
loop_
_entity_poly.entity_id
_entity_poly.type
_entity_poly.pdbx_seq_one_letter_code
_entity_poly.pdbx_strand_id
1 'polypeptide(L)'
;MKKTGINDGKRRQVYVAGRGQSSRKKLFLLPVFVLILLGIIFLGPWESPELAPQSLDEDKAAAIQEASAPLTTEPTLGKALDPVNLGSFAINDEGLALMNAGSFDEAIERFSQAMESFPSEEIIKNNLATAYVAAGWNSLRAKEYETALERFGRSIDTNPSSAAYKGRGIALLETGNRSGALADIERSILLDGDDPHTHVLMGTLLYEMNRLEDAERHFESALEINPANSRAADFLKKIKREVVEDSFDGKESFNFFVKYNGPENAETGYLLLMLLEEAYHKAGADLGVYPEKPVTVILYTKQQFSDVTRSPAWAGGLYDGKIRLPSGGISQKTDELMRVVYHEYTHALIHQATGGNCPTWLNEGLAQLEEGADISRAKNFLQRMGGPVPLDQLEDSFIRLDRSTALRAYATSLLAVDYIIDEYSLAYIKNILELLGEGKSISEAIRSVLYLSYRDIEKNFRDSL
;
A
#
# COMPACT_ATOMS: atom_id res chain seq x y z
N MET A 1 -1.09 83.31 -11.87
CA MET A 1 -1.46 82.92 -13.26
C MET A 1 -2.73 82.08 -13.16
N LYS A 2 -3.92 82.65 -13.42
CA LYS A 2 -4.79 82.42 -14.61
C LYS A 2 -4.87 80.94 -15.03
N LYS A 3 -6.02 80.31 -15.31
CA LYS A 3 -7.45 80.67 -15.30
C LYS A 3 -8.25 79.36 -15.51
N THR A 4 -9.42 79.30 -14.89
CA THR A 4 -10.68 78.61 -15.23
C THR A 4 -10.93 78.21 -16.69
N GLY A 5 -11.73 77.17 -16.90
CA GLY A 5 -12.41 76.93 -18.19
C GLY A 5 -13.47 75.82 -18.16
N ILE A 6 -14.66 76.13 -17.64
CA ILE A 6 -15.93 75.44 -17.93
C ILE A 6 -16.33 75.78 -19.38
N ASN A 7 -16.87 74.84 -20.16
CA ASN A 7 -17.94 75.22 -21.08
C ASN A 7 -18.93 74.10 -21.41
N ASP A 8 -20.18 74.53 -21.42
CA ASP A 8 -21.44 73.84 -21.58
C ASP A 8 -21.83 73.79 -23.07
N GLY A 9 -22.69 72.85 -23.47
CA GLY A 9 -23.01 72.68 -24.91
C GLY A 9 -24.08 71.67 -25.26
N LYS A 10 -25.32 71.88 -24.80
CA LYS A 10 -26.53 71.23 -25.35
C LYS A 10 -26.71 71.55 -26.85
N ARG A 11 -27.07 70.55 -27.66
CA ARG A 11 -28.09 70.67 -28.74
C ARG A 11 -28.75 69.31 -29.06
N ARG A 12 -30.08 69.32 -29.02
CA ARG A 12 -31.03 68.35 -29.62
C ARG A 12 -30.87 68.41 -31.17
N GLN A 13 -31.28 67.49 -32.05
CA GLN A 13 -32.45 66.60 -32.07
C GLN A 13 -32.39 65.70 -33.35
N VAL A 14 -33.27 64.69 -33.39
CA VAL A 14 -33.91 64.02 -34.57
C VAL A 14 -33.45 62.60 -34.95
N TYR A 15 -34.47 61.75 -34.97
CA TYR A 15 -34.61 60.34 -35.33
C TYR A 15 -34.23 59.97 -36.78
N VAL A 16 -33.67 58.77 -36.97
CA VAL A 16 -34.09 57.82 -38.04
C VAL A 16 -33.97 56.39 -37.53
N ALA A 17 -35.01 55.59 -37.78
CA ALA A 17 -35.13 54.19 -37.42
C ALA A 17 -34.27 53.26 -38.30
N GLY A 18 -33.67 52.24 -37.69
CA GLY A 18 -33.03 51.12 -38.37
C GLY A 18 -33.26 49.82 -37.60
N ARG A 19 -34.03 48.90 -38.19
CA ARG A 19 -34.33 47.57 -37.66
C ARG A 19 -33.05 46.72 -37.57
N GLY A 20 -32.84 46.06 -36.43
CA GLY A 20 -31.85 45.00 -36.25
C GLY A 20 -32.24 44.14 -35.05
N GLN A 21 -32.33 42.83 -35.26
CA GLN A 21 -32.95 41.83 -34.38
C GLN A 21 -32.39 41.82 -32.94
N SER A 22 -33.27 42.04 -31.95
CA SER A 22 -33.01 41.70 -30.55
C SER A 22 -33.57 40.30 -30.26
N SER A 23 -32.69 39.31 -30.22
CA SER A 23 -33.01 37.99 -29.67
C SER A 23 -33.43 38.13 -28.21
N ARG A 24 -34.70 37.81 -27.94
CA ARG A 24 -35.24 37.59 -26.60
C ARG A 24 -34.41 36.50 -25.90
N LYS A 25 -33.44 36.87 -25.07
CA LYS A 25 -32.95 35.96 -24.03
C LYS A 25 -34.02 35.95 -22.94
N LYS A 26 -34.76 34.84 -22.90
CA LYS A 26 -35.72 34.52 -21.86
C LYS A 26 -35.01 34.61 -20.50
N LEU A 27 -35.57 35.45 -19.64
CA LEU A 27 -35.30 35.51 -18.22
C LEU A 27 -35.78 34.16 -17.63
N PHE A 28 -34.87 33.21 -17.48
CA PHE A 28 -35.12 32.05 -16.63
C PHE A 28 -34.74 32.44 -15.21
N LEU A 29 -35.77 32.72 -14.41
CA LEU A 29 -35.74 32.45 -12.98
C LEU A 29 -35.41 30.96 -12.82
N LEU A 30 -34.22 30.66 -12.31
CA LEU A 30 -33.89 29.35 -11.75
C LEU A 30 -33.57 29.55 -10.27
N PRO A 31 -34.08 28.67 -9.38
CA PRO A 31 -34.02 28.89 -7.95
C PRO A 31 -32.60 28.67 -7.44
N VAL A 32 -32.28 29.38 -6.37
CA VAL A 32 -31.22 29.04 -5.42
C VAL A 32 -31.36 27.56 -5.06
N PHE A 33 -30.45 26.70 -5.53
CA PHE A 33 -30.35 25.32 -5.08
C PHE A 33 -29.11 25.16 -4.20
N VAL A 34 -29.40 24.84 -2.94
CA VAL A 34 -28.52 24.44 -1.85
C VAL A 34 -27.57 23.33 -2.30
N LEU A 35 -26.26 23.58 -2.25
CA LEU A 35 -25.21 22.61 -2.52
C LEU A 35 -24.13 22.73 -1.45
N ILE A 36 -24.37 22.10 -0.30
CA ILE A 36 -23.38 21.89 0.77
C ILE A 36 -23.64 20.53 1.46
N LEU A 37 -22.64 19.66 1.30
CA LEU A 37 -22.09 18.64 2.23
C LEU A 37 -22.91 17.39 2.59
N LEU A 38 -22.77 16.31 1.78
CA LEU A 38 -22.30 15.00 2.31
C LEU A 38 -20.90 15.27 2.88
N GLY A 39 -20.64 14.90 4.13
CA GLY A 39 -19.44 15.28 4.86
C GLY A 39 -18.17 15.08 4.04
N ILE A 40 -17.62 16.22 3.61
CA ILE A 40 -16.37 16.39 2.85
C ILE A 40 -16.36 15.66 1.49
N ILE A 41 -15.61 16.21 0.55
CA ILE A 41 -15.20 15.62 -0.72
C ILE A 41 -16.07 15.93 -1.97
N PHE A 42 -15.35 16.35 -3.02
CA PHE A 42 -15.65 16.28 -4.46
C PHE A 42 -16.04 17.56 -5.22
N LEU A 43 -15.12 18.53 -5.31
CA LEU A 43 -15.09 19.50 -6.43
C LEU A 43 -13.69 19.74 -7.06
N GLY A 44 -12.66 18.96 -6.70
CA GLY A 44 -11.35 19.01 -7.36
C GLY A 44 -11.19 18.00 -8.50
N PRO A 45 -10.30 18.24 -9.48
CA PRO A 45 -9.85 17.20 -10.42
C PRO A 45 -9.25 16.02 -9.66
N TRP A 46 -9.56 14.80 -10.11
CA TRP A 46 -9.07 13.55 -9.54
C TRP A 46 -7.72 13.20 -10.18
N GLU A 47 -6.65 13.27 -9.40
CA GLU A 47 -5.35 12.69 -9.74
C GLU A 47 -5.13 11.51 -8.79
N SER A 48 -4.79 10.34 -9.33
CA SER A 48 -4.53 9.14 -8.53
C SER A 48 -3.31 9.38 -7.63
N PRO A 49 -3.42 9.28 -6.29
CA PRO A 49 -2.25 9.31 -5.43
C PRO A 49 -1.31 8.14 -5.76
N GLU A 50 0.00 8.41 -5.70
CA GLU A 50 1.04 7.41 -5.90
C GLU A 50 1.00 6.40 -4.74
N LEU A 51 1.20 5.12 -5.05
CA LEU A 51 0.99 3.98 -4.14
C LEU A 51 1.77 4.15 -2.83
N ALA A 52 1.20 3.67 -1.71
CA ALA A 52 2.03 3.35 -0.55
C ALA A 52 3.15 2.39 -1.01
N PRO A 53 4.39 2.51 -0.49
CA PRO A 53 5.42 1.55 -0.84
C PRO A 53 4.90 0.17 -0.48
N GLN A 54 4.94 -0.72 -1.47
CA GLN A 54 4.59 -2.15 -1.39
C GLN A 54 5.19 -2.84 -0.14
N SER A 55 4.67 -3.96 0.34
CA SER A 55 5.22 -4.63 1.54
C SER A 55 6.51 -5.41 1.24
N LEU A 56 7.24 -5.82 2.28
CA LEU A 56 8.35 -6.79 2.14
C LEU A 56 7.87 -8.10 1.47
N ASP A 57 6.58 -8.46 1.60
CA ASP A 57 6.02 -9.62 0.93
C ASP A 57 5.97 -9.46 -0.59
N GLU A 58 5.74 -8.25 -1.08
CA GLU A 58 5.77 -7.95 -2.52
C GLU A 58 7.20 -7.98 -3.08
N ASP A 59 8.21 -7.58 -2.29
CA ASP A 59 9.63 -7.71 -2.67
C ASP A 59 10.03 -9.17 -2.86
N LYS A 60 9.66 -10.00 -1.89
CA LYS A 60 9.88 -11.44 -1.95
C LYS A 60 9.15 -12.02 -3.15
N ALA A 61 7.89 -11.63 -3.40
CA ALA A 61 7.11 -12.10 -4.54
C ALA A 61 7.73 -11.73 -5.89
N ALA A 62 8.21 -10.50 -6.05
CA ALA A 62 8.89 -10.05 -7.27
C ALA A 62 10.18 -10.84 -7.53
N ALA A 63 11.00 -11.05 -6.50
CA ALA A 63 12.21 -11.86 -6.59
C ALA A 63 11.91 -13.34 -6.94
N ILE A 64 10.84 -13.90 -6.38
CA ILE A 64 10.37 -15.25 -6.68
C ILE A 64 9.87 -15.37 -8.14
N GLN A 65 9.23 -14.33 -8.67
CA GLN A 65 8.73 -14.30 -10.04
C GLN A 65 9.87 -14.23 -11.06
N GLU A 66 10.89 -13.41 -10.80
CA GLU A 66 12.07 -13.23 -11.67
C GLU A 66 12.84 -14.55 -11.92
N ALA A 67 12.93 -15.42 -10.91
CA ALA A 67 13.69 -16.67 -10.94
C ALA A 67 13.14 -17.75 -11.91
N SER A 68 12.29 -17.37 -12.86
CA SER A 68 11.57 -18.26 -13.79
C SER A 68 12.20 -18.34 -15.20
N ALA A 69 13.36 -17.74 -15.43
CA ALA A 69 14.02 -17.78 -16.74
C ALA A 69 14.66 -19.16 -17.01
N PRO A 70 14.41 -19.78 -18.19
CA PRO A 70 15.06 -21.04 -18.55
C PRO A 70 16.56 -20.84 -18.79
N LEU A 71 17.39 -21.81 -18.38
CA LEU A 71 18.81 -21.78 -18.68
C LEU A 71 19.04 -22.01 -20.18
N THR A 72 19.72 -21.07 -20.82
CA THR A 72 20.27 -21.26 -22.17
C THR A 72 21.74 -21.59 -22.05
N THR A 73 22.08 -22.88 -21.97
CA THR A 73 23.48 -23.34 -22.12
C THR A 73 23.62 -24.19 -23.37
N GLU A 74 24.65 -23.92 -24.18
CA GLU A 74 24.97 -24.75 -25.34
C GLU A 74 25.42 -26.15 -24.90
N PRO A 75 25.10 -27.21 -25.68
CA PRO A 75 25.55 -28.57 -25.38
C PRO A 75 27.08 -28.67 -25.37
N THR A 76 27.64 -29.36 -24.37
CA THR A 76 29.06 -29.33 -24.01
C THR A 76 30.00 -30.15 -24.91
N LEU A 77 29.49 -30.84 -25.93
CA LEU A 77 30.24 -31.82 -26.73
C LEU A 77 31.12 -31.16 -27.82
N GLY A 78 32.22 -30.53 -27.39
CA GLY A 78 33.18 -29.84 -28.28
C GLY A 78 34.63 -30.34 -28.27
N LYS A 79 35.00 -31.32 -27.42
CA LYS A 79 36.38 -31.87 -27.34
C LYS A 79 36.38 -33.40 -27.34
N ALA A 80 37.43 -34.00 -27.89
CA ALA A 80 37.67 -35.43 -27.80
C ALA A 80 37.93 -35.80 -26.33
N LEU A 81 36.98 -36.53 -25.72
CA LEU A 81 36.95 -36.91 -24.32
C LEU A 81 36.98 -38.44 -24.18
N ASP A 82 37.55 -38.94 -23.08
CA ASP A 82 37.55 -40.37 -22.78
C ASP A 82 36.13 -40.92 -22.55
N PRO A 83 35.86 -42.23 -22.76
CA PRO A 83 34.51 -42.81 -22.68
C PRO A 83 33.77 -42.60 -21.35
N VAL A 84 34.49 -42.57 -20.22
CA VAL A 84 33.91 -42.29 -18.89
C VAL A 84 33.40 -40.84 -18.82
N ASN A 85 34.14 -39.91 -19.42
CA ASN A 85 33.75 -38.51 -19.51
C ASN A 85 32.52 -38.38 -20.42
N LEU A 86 32.51 -39.06 -21.59
CA LEU A 86 31.36 -39.06 -22.51
C LEU A 86 30.05 -39.53 -21.85
N GLY A 87 30.10 -40.57 -21.00
CA GLY A 87 28.93 -41.03 -20.24
C GLY A 87 28.43 -39.98 -19.24
N SER A 88 29.35 -39.33 -18.51
CA SER A 88 29.00 -38.30 -17.52
C SER A 88 28.38 -37.06 -18.18
N PHE A 89 28.88 -36.64 -19.36
CA PHE A 89 28.30 -35.55 -20.14
C PHE A 89 26.92 -35.89 -20.71
N ALA A 90 26.67 -37.14 -21.12
CA ALA A 90 25.34 -37.56 -21.55
C ALA A 90 24.32 -37.51 -20.41
N ILE A 91 24.70 -37.97 -19.21
CA ILE A 91 23.84 -37.88 -18.00
C ILE A 91 23.61 -36.41 -17.62
N ASN A 92 24.62 -35.56 -17.76
CA ASN A 92 24.47 -34.11 -17.59
C ASN A 92 23.46 -33.52 -18.59
N ASP A 93 23.51 -33.91 -19.86
CA ASP A 93 22.57 -33.44 -20.89
C ASP A 93 21.13 -33.91 -20.60
N GLU A 94 20.95 -35.11 -20.04
CA GLU A 94 19.66 -35.57 -19.52
C GLU A 94 19.16 -34.66 -18.37
N GLY A 95 20.04 -34.32 -17.43
CA GLY A 95 19.73 -33.39 -16.35
C GLY A 95 19.29 -32.01 -16.86
N LEU A 96 19.98 -31.48 -17.88
CA LEU A 96 19.61 -30.21 -18.52
C LEU A 96 18.22 -30.29 -19.16
N ALA A 97 17.90 -31.39 -19.85
CA ALA A 97 16.59 -31.60 -20.44
C ALA A 97 15.47 -31.65 -19.39
N LEU A 98 15.69 -32.37 -18.28
CA LEU A 98 14.74 -32.46 -17.16
C LEU A 98 14.53 -31.11 -16.48
N MET A 99 15.60 -30.36 -16.27
CA MET A 99 15.53 -29.03 -15.67
C MET A 99 14.75 -28.05 -16.56
N ASN A 100 14.94 -28.11 -17.89
CA ASN A 100 14.15 -27.33 -18.85
C ASN A 100 12.67 -27.76 -18.89
N ALA A 101 12.37 -29.01 -18.55
CA ALA A 101 11.00 -29.51 -18.39
C ALA A 101 10.37 -29.15 -17.03
N GLY A 102 11.15 -28.55 -16.10
CA GLY A 102 10.70 -28.24 -14.74
C GLY A 102 10.75 -29.42 -13.77
N SER A 103 11.27 -30.57 -14.19
CA SER A 103 11.49 -31.76 -13.35
C SER A 103 12.77 -31.59 -12.51
N PHE A 104 12.75 -30.66 -11.55
CA PHE A 104 13.97 -30.27 -10.83
C PHE A 104 14.58 -31.39 -9.98
N ASP A 105 13.77 -32.23 -9.33
CA ASP A 105 14.29 -33.35 -8.53
C ASP A 105 14.98 -34.42 -9.38
N GLU A 106 14.38 -34.79 -10.51
CA GLU A 106 14.95 -35.74 -11.45
C GLU A 106 16.24 -35.16 -12.08
N ALA A 107 16.25 -33.86 -12.37
CA ALA A 107 17.44 -33.17 -12.86
C ALA A 107 18.58 -33.20 -11.83
N ILE A 108 18.29 -32.91 -10.55
CA ILE A 108 19.26 -32.97 -9.46
C ILE A 108 19.84 -34.39 -9.34
N GLU A 109 19.00 -35.42 -9.46
CA GLU A 109 19.46 -36.82 -9.44
C GLU A 109 20.47 -37.09 -10.57
N ARG A 110 20.13 -36.70 -11.81
CA ARG A 110 21.03 -36.89 -12.96
C ARG A 110 22.33 -36.11 -12.81
N PHE A 111 22.27 -34.84 -12.42
CA PHE A 111 23.48 -34.06 -12.19
C PHE A 111 24.33 -34.62 -11.05
N SER A 112 23.71 -35.17 -9.99
CA SER A 112 24.43 -35.83 -8.90
C SER A 112 25.15 -37.10 -9.37
N GLN A 113 24.49 -37.93 -10.19
CA GLN A 113 25.12 -39.12 -10.78
C GLN A 113 26.29 -38.75 -11.72
N ALA A 114 26.12 -37.70 -12.52
CA ALA A 114 27.18 -37.18 -13.37
C ALA A 114 28.36 -36.64 -12.54
N MET A 115 28.07 -35.97 -11.41
CA MET A 115 29.06 -35.46 -10.47
C MET A 115 29.84 -36.58 -9.77
N GLU A 116 29.17 -37.65 -9.34
CA GLU A 116 29.83 -38.82 -8.75
C GLU A 116 30.82 -39.47 -9.71
N SER A 117 30.47 -39.51 -10.99
CA SER A 117 31.30 -40.10 -12.05
C SER A 117 32.46 -39.20 -12.45
N PHE A 118 32.27 -37.87 -12.40
CA PHE A 118 33.30 -36.90 -12.75
C PHE A 118 33.36 -35.68 -11.80
N PRO A 119 33.85 -35.86 -10.55
CA PRO A 119 33.68 -34.87 -9.47
C PRO A 119 34.42 -33.54 -9.64
N SER A 120 35.40 -33.48 -10.55
CA SER A 120 36.19 -32.28 -10.80
C SER A 120 35.62 -31.38 -11.90
N GLU A 121 34.52 -31.77 -12.54
CA GLU A 121 33.96 -31.04 -13.69
C GLU A 121 33.09 -29.87 -13.24
N GLU A 122 33.58 -28.65 -13.50
CA GLU A 122 32.91 -27.42 -13.08
C GLU A 122 31.55 -27.24 -13.76
N ILE A 123 31.39 -27.67 -15.02
CA ILE A 123 30.12 -27.52 -15.73
C ILE A 123 29.01 -28.33 -15.03
N ILE A 124 29.28 -29.60 -14.71
CA ILE A 124 28.31 -30.46 -14.02
C ILE A 124 28.02 -29.91 -12.62
N LYS A 125 29.04 -29.35 -11.94
CA LYS A 125 28.92 -28.74 -10.62
C LYS A 125 28.02 -27.51 -10.64
N ASN A 126 28.19 -26.67 -11.65
CA ASN A 126 27.40 -25.47 -11.86
C ASN A 126 25.96 -25.82 -12.21
N ASN A 127 25.75 -26.84 -13.04
CA ASN A 127 24.42 -27.33 -13.40
C ASN A 127 23.69 -27.91 -12.18
N LEU A 128 24.37 -28.73 -11.36
CA LEU A 128 23.81 -29.26 -10.12
C LEU A 128 23.43 -28.14 -9.14
N ALA A 129 24.33 -27.20 -8.91
CA ALA A 129 24.06 -26.05 -8.03
C ALA A 129 22.88 -25.21 -8.54
N THR A 130 22.77 -25.02 -9.85
CA THR A 130 21.66 -24.26 -10.45
C THR A 130 20.34 -25.02 -10.39
N ALA A 131 20.36 -26.35 -10.55
CA ALA A 131 19.18 -27.19 -10.36
C ALA A 131 18.65 -27.10 -8.92
N TYR A 132 19.55 -27.07 -7.93
CA TYR A 132 19.16 -26.80 -6.54
C TYR A 132 18.55 -25.40 -6.34
N VAL A 133 19.09 -24.34 -6.98
CA VAL A 133 18.48 -23.00 -6.94
C VAL A 133 17.07 -23.04 -7.52
N ALA A 134 16.89 -23.63 -8.70
CA ALA A 134 15.60 -23.71 -9.37
C ALA A 134 14.55 -24.48 -8.55
N ALA A 135 14.96 -25.60 -7.94
CA ALA A 135 14.13 -26.34 -6.99
C ALA A 135 13.76 -25.48 -5.78
N GLY A 136 14.71 -24.75 -5.19
CA GLY A 136 14.48 -23.86 -4.06
C GLY A 136 13.44 -22.76 -4.36
N TRP A 137 13.52 -22.13 -5.53
CA TRP A 137 12.51 -21.15 -5.96
C TRP A 137 11.14 -21.79 -6.23
N ASN A 138 11.10 -23.03 -6.72
CA ASN A 138 9.85 -23.77 -6.87
C ASN A 138 9.20 -24.05 -5.50
N SER A 139 9.98 -24.49 -4.51
CA SER A 139 9.50 -24.69 -3.13
C SER A 139 9.04 -23.37 -2.49
N LEU A 140 9.73 -22.24 -2.71
CA LEU A 140 9.25 -20.93 -2.26
C LEU A 140 7.88 -20.58 -2.84
N ARG A 141 7.65 -20.81 -4.14
CA ARG A 141 6.33 -20.60 -4.78
C ARG A 141 5.25 -21.51 -4.18
N ALA A 142 5.63 -22.74 -3.81
CA ALA A 142 4.76 -23.68 -3.13
C ALA A 142 4.59 -23.40 -1.62
N LYS A 143 5.27 -22.38 -1.07
CA LYS A 143 5.34 -22.05 0.35
C LYS A 143 5.91 -23.18 1.22
N GLU A 144 6.77 -24.01 0.63
CA GLU A 144 7.51 -25.08 1.29
C GLU A 144 8.86 -24.54 1.78
N TYR A 145 8.83 -23.70 2.81
CA TYR A 145 9.98 -22.87 3.20
C TYR A 145 11.17 -23.70 3.70
N GLU A 146 10.93 -24.77 4.46
CA GLU A 146 11.97 -25.67 4.95
C GLU A 146 12.66 -26.42 3.81
N THR A 147 11.88 -26.88 2.82
CA THR A 147 12.42 -27.50 1.61
C THR A 147 13.25 -26.48 0.83
N ALA A 148 12.77 -25.24 0.68
CA ALA A 148 13.51 -24.18 0.02
C ALA A 148 14.85 -23.89 0.71
N LEU A 149 14.86 -23.79 2.05
CA LEU A 149 16.08 -23.62 2.85
C LEU A 149 17.09 -24.73 2.59
N GLU A 150 16.64 -26.00 2.58
CA GLU A 150 17.50 -27.13 2.27
C GLU A 150 18.09 -27.02 0.86
N ARG A 151 17.24 -26.77 -0.16
CA ARG A 151 17.67 -26.71 -1.56
C ARG A 151 18.68 -25.58 -1.80
N PHE A 152 18.41 -24.38 -1.30
CA PHE A 152 19.39 -23.30 -1.41
C PHE A 152 20.66 -23.59 -0.62
N GLY A 153 20.56 -24.22 0.57
CA GLY A 153 21.71 -24.69 1.33
C GLY A 153 22.59 -25.66 0.52
N ARG A 154 21.99 -26.67 -0.11
CA ARG A 154 22.68 -27.62 -1.00
C ARG A 154 23.32 -26.93 -2.21
N SER A 155 22.64 -25.94 -2.79
CA SER A 155 23.22 -25.13 -3.86
C SER A 155 24.49 -24.41 -3.38
N ILE A 156 24.42 -23.74 -2.22
CA ILE A 156 25.54 -23.01 -1.63
C ILE A 156 26.72 -23.95 -1.31
N ASP A 157 26.45 -25.12 -0.75
CA ASP A 157 27.48 -26.14 -0.48
C ASP A 157 28.11 -26.69 -1.77
N THR A 158 27.32 -26.77 -2.84
CA THR A 158 27.77 -27.25 -4.16
C THR A 158 28.58 -26.17 -4.87
N ASN A 159 27.94 -25.05 -5.26
CA ASN A 159 28.60 -23.89 -5.81
C ASN A 159 27.89 -22.59 -5.36
N PRO A 160 28.50 -21.80 -4.45
CA PRO A 160 27.91 -20.56 -3.97
C PRO A 160 27.59 -19.58 -5.11
N SER A 161 26.37 -19.05 -5.12
CA SER A 161 25.93 -18.04 -6.09
C SER A 161 25.05 -16.99 -5.41
N SER A 162 25.01 -15.78 -5.99
CA SER A 162 24.13 -14.70 -5.50
C SER A 162 22.68 -15.18 -5.42
N ALA A 163 22.16 -15.79 -6.48
CA ALA A 163 20.79 -16.31 -6.51
C ALA A 163 20.47 -17.32 -5.39
N ALA A 164 21.41 -18.19 -5.01
CA ALA A 164 21.20 -19.15 -3.93
C ALA A 164 21.12 -18.46 -2.57
N TYR A 165 22.00 -17.49 -2.29
CA TYR A 165 21.95 -16.71 -1.06
C TYR A 165 20.71 -15.81 -1.00
N LYS A 166 20.35 -15.13 -2.09
CA LYS A 166 19.09 -14.36 -2.20
C LYS A 166 17.87 -15.22 -1.85
N GLY A 167 17.76 -16.39 -2.50
CA GLY A 167 16.65 -17.33 -2.29
C GLY A 167 16.60 -17.87 -0.87
N ARG A 168 17.75 -18.25 -0.28
CA ARG A 168 17.80 -18.71 1.11
C ARG A 168 17.44 -17.60 2.09
N GLY A 169 17.92 -16.37 1.84
CA GLY A 169 17.56 -15.19 2.62
C GLY A 169 16.06 -14.95 2.66
N ILE A 170 15.38 -15.06 1.50
CA ILE A 170 13.91 -14.96 1.43
C ILE A 170 13.24 -16.08 2.24
N ALA A 171 13.67 -17.33 2.10
CA ALA A 171 13.12 -18.44 2.88
C ALA A 171 13.36 -18.28 4.40
N LEU A 172 14.48 -17.68 4.80
CA LEU A 172 14.76 -17.35 6.20
C LEU A 172 13.83 -16.27 6.74
N LEU A 173 13.43 -15.28 5.92
CA LEU A 173 12.42 -14.29 6.32
C LEU A 173 11.06 -14.94 6.56
N GLU A 174 10.64 -15.85 5.68
CA GLU A 174 9.37 -16.59 5.81
C GLU A 174 9.32 -17.47 7.06
N THR A 175 10.47 -18.01 7.47
CA THR A 175 10.61 -18.82 8.70
C THR A 175 10.94 -17.98 9.95
N GLY A 176 10.95 -16.65 9.82
CA GLY A 176 11.16 -15.71 10.94
C GLY A 176 12.61 -15.49 11.36
N ASN A 177 13.60 -16.10 10.69
CA ASN A 177 15.02 -15.91 10.98
C ASN A 177 15.60 -14.69 10.25
N ARG A 178 15.23 -13.49 10.71
CA ARG A 178 15.67 -12.21 10.13
C ARG A 178 17.19 -12.01 10.17
N SER A 179 17.87 -12.46 11.23
CA SER A 179 19.33 -12.33 11.34
C SER A 179 20.07 -13.17 10.29
N GLY A 180 19.61 -14.40 10.07
CA GLY A 180 20.15 -15.26 9.01
C GLY A 180 19.87 -14.69 7.63
N ALA A 181 18.66 -14.17 7.42
CA ALA A 181 18.29 -13.53 6.16
C ALA A 181 19.21 -12.36 5.82
N LEU A 182 19.47 -11.44 6.76
CA LEU A 182 20.41 -10.33 6.54
C LEU A 182 21.79 -10.80 6.10
N ALA A 183 22.35 -11.82 6.77
CA ALA A 183 23.67 -12.34 6.43
C ALA A 183 23.71 -12.96 5.02
N ASP A 184 22.65 -13.68 4.63
CA ASP A 184 22.54 -14.25 3.30
C ASP A 184 22.34 -13.18 2.23
N ILE A 185 21.50 -12.16 2.46
CA ILE A 185 21.32 -11.06 1.52
C ILE A 185 22.61 -10.24 1.36
N GLU A 186 23.34 -9.98 2.44
CA GLU A 186 24.67 -9.34 2.37
C GLU A 186 25.62 -10.20 1.52
N ARG A 187 25.61 -11.52 1.70
CA ARG A 187 26.44 -12.43 0.91
C ARG A 187 26.04 -12.47 -0.56
N SER A 188 24.76 -12.32 -0.86
CA SER A 188 24.24 -12.19 -2.22
C SER A 188 24.81 -10.95 -2.92
N ILE A 189 24.74 -9.78 -2.27
CA ILE A 189 25.28 -8.51 -2.80
C ILE A 189 26.79 -8.60 -3.02
N LEU A 190 27.52 -9.26 -2.12
CA LEU A 190 28.96 -9.46 -2.28
C LEU A 190 29.34 -10.32 -3.50
N LEU A 191 28.45 -11.21 -3.94
CA LEU A 191 28.67 -12.08 -5.11
C LEU A 191 28.18 -11.44 -6.40
N ASP A 192 27.10 -10.68 -6.35
CA ASP A 192 26.54 -9.91 -7.46
C ASP A 192 25.90 -8.63 -6.93
N GLY A 193 26.60 -7.52 -7.13
CA GLY A 193 26.16 -6.19 -6.71
C GLY A 193 25.28 -5.47 -7.74
N ASP A 194 25.07 -6.06 -8.92
CA ASP A 194 24.32 -5.44 -10.02
C ASP A 194 22.84 -5.92 -10.06
N ASP A 195 22.36 -6.60 -9.01
CA ASP A 195 20.96 -6.98 -8.86
C ASP A 195 20.17 -5.93 -8.05
N PRO A 196 19.31 -5.12 -8.71
CA PRO A 196 18.55 -4.08 -8.02
C PRO A 196 17.53 -4.67 -7.03
N HIS A 197 17.04 -5.89 -7.24
CA HIS A 197 16.08 -6.53 -6.32
C HIS A 197 16.74 -6.92 -5.00
N THR A 198 17.99 -7.40 -5.04
CA THR A 198 18.75 -7.70 -3.82
C THR A 198 19.00 -6.42 -3.01
N HIS A 199 19.34 -5.31 -3.69
CA HIS A 199 19.49 -4.01 -3.05
C HIS A 199 18.18 -3.49 -2.42
N VAL A 200 17.04 -3.61 -3.13
CA VAL A 200 15.72 -3.26 -2.55
C VAL A 200 15.43 -4.12 -1.32
N LEU A 201 15.65 -5.43 -1.37
CA LEU A 201 15.39 -6.34 -0.24
C LEU A 201 16.23 -5.95 0.99
N MET A 202 17.53 -5.67 0.80
CA MET A 202 18.41 -5.21 1.88
C MET A 202 17.96 -3.85 2.43
N GLY A 203 17.60 -2.91 1.54
CA GLY A 203 17.07 -1.60 1.92
C GLY A 203 15.80 -1.71 2.77
N THR A 204 14.85 -2.55 2.37
CA THR A 204 13.60 -2.80 3.11
C THR A 204 13.88 -3.38 4.50
N LEU A 205 14.77 -4.38 4.61
CA LEU A 205 15.14 -4.97 5.90
C LEU A 205 15.80 -3.95 6.83
N LEU A 206 16.71 -3.12 6.32
CA LEU A 206 17.36 -2.06 7.09
C LEU A 206 16.37 -0.98 7.52
N TYR A 207 15.43 -0.63 6.64
CA TYR A 207 14.36 0.31 6.94
C TYR A 207 13.45 -0.20 8.08
N GLU A 208 13.04 -1.47 8.06
CA GLU A 208 12.27 -2.10 9.15
C GLU A 208 13.04 -2.11 10.48
N MET A 209 14.37 -2.16 10.43
CA MET A 209 15.25 -2.06 11.60
C MET A 209 15.54 -0.61 12.03
N ASN A 210 14.88 0.38 11.41
CA ASN A 210 15.09 1.80 11.65
C ASN A 210 16.55 2.26 11.41
N ARG A 211 17.27 1.59 10.51
CA ARG A 211 18.62 1.97 10.06
C ARG A 211 18.51 2.77 8.76
N LEU A 212 17.90 3.95 8.85
CA LEU A 212 17.44 4.73 7.69
C LEU A 212 18.59 5.15 6.76
N GLU A 213 19.74 5.54 7.30
CA GLU A 213 20.90 5.94 6.49
C GLU A 213 21.49 4.77 5.71
N ASP A 214 21.47 3.57 6.28
CA ASP A 214 21.96 2.36 5.60
C ASP A 214 20.95 1.91 4.53
N ALA A 215 19.66 1.99 4.85
CA ALA A 215 18.58 1.69 3.91
C ALA A 215 18.61 2.63 2.68
N GLU A 216 18.79 3.94 2.91
CA GLU A 216 18.92 4.95 1.85
C GLU A 216 20.01 4.57 0.84
N ARG A 217 21.21 4.20 1.32
CA ARG A 217 22.31 3.79 0.43
C ARG A 217 21.94 2.61 -0.47
N HIS A 218 21.26 1.60 0.06
CA HIS A 218 20.85 0.45 -0.74
C HIS A 218 19.76 0.79 -1.76
N PHE A 219 18.80 1.64 -1.40
CA PHE A 219 17.80 2.10 -2.37
C PHE A 219 18.41 3.00 -3.45
N GLU A 220 19.40 3.83 -3.12
CA GLU A 220 20.16 4.60 -4.11
C GLU A 220 20.90 3.66 -5.08
N SER A 221 21.60 2.64 -4.59
CA SER A 221 22.24 1.65 -5.46
C SER A 221 21.24 0.93 -6.37
N ALA A 222 20.05 0.56 -5.86
CA ALA A 222 19.01 -0.04 -6.69
C ALA A 222 18.55 0.87 -7.84
N LEU A 223 18.47 2.20 -7.62
CA LEU A 223 18.15 3.18 -8.65
C LEU A 223 19.31 3.49 -9.60
N GLU A 224 20.55 3.40 -9.13
CA GLU A 224 21.72 3.51 -10.00
C GLU A 224 21.74 2.36 -11.03
N ILE A 225 21.42 1.14 -10.58
CA ILE A 225 21.36 -0.05 -11.42
C ILE A 225 20.11 -0.04 -12.33
N ASN A 226 18.94 0.24 -11.75
CA ASN A 226 17.67 0.34 -12.47
C ASN A 226 16.94 1.64 -12.12
N PRO A 227 17.14 2.72 -12.91
CA PRO A 227 16.48 4.01 -12.67
C PRO A 227 14.95 3.97 -12.71
N ALA A 228 14.35 2.94 -13.31
CA ALA A 228 12.91 2.76 -13.38
C ALA A 228 12.33 1.98 -12.18
N ASN A 229 13.16 1.64 -11.18
CA ASN A 229 12.71 0.96 -9.97
C ASN A 229 11.88 1.92 -9.08
N SER A 230 10.57 2.00 -9.34
CA SER A 230 9.65 2.88 -8.61
C SER A 230 9.68 2.64 -7.11
N ARG A 231 9.89 1.39 -6.70
CA ARG A 231 9.90 0.99 -5.30
C ARG A 231 11.07 1.57 -4.51
N ALA A 232 12.28 1.48 -5.05
CA ALA A 232 13.44 2.14 -4.45
C ALA A 232 13.24 3.66 -4.38
N ALA A 233 12.68 4.27 -5.43
CA ALA A 233 12.34 5.69 -5.42
C ALA A 233 11.31 6.06 -4.34
N ASP A 234 10.29 5.24 -4.12
CA ASP A 234 9.25 5.49 -3.12
C ASP A 234 9.80 5.37 -1.69
N PHE A 235 10.65 4.38 -1.42
CA PHE A 235 11.34 4.30 -0.12
C PHE A 235 12.28 5.48 0.12
N LEU A 236 13.03 5.95 -0.89
CA LEU A 236 13.86 7.14 -0.73
C LEU A 236 13.05 8.39 -0.43
N LYS A 237 11.91 8.59 -1.12
CA LYS A 237 10.97 9.67 -0.79
C LYS A 237 10.49 9.53 0.66
N LYS A 238 10.16 8.31 1.09
CA LYS A 238 9.70 8.02 2.46
C LYS A 238 10.77 8.32 3.50
N ILE A 239 12.00 7.84 3.31
CA ILE A 239 13.12 8.08 4.23
C ILE A 239 13.42 9.57 4.33
N LYS A 240 13.57 10.27 3.19
CA LYS A 240 13.83 11.72 3.17
C LYS A 240 12.74 12.50 3.90
N ARG A 241 11.48 12.08 3.75
CA ARG A 241 10.35 12.63 4.50
C ARG A 241 10.49 12.36 5.99
N GLU A 242 10.75 11.12 6.41
CA GLU A 242 10.86 10.75 7.84
C GLU A 242 12.01 11.50 8.54
N VAL A 243 13.15 11.66 7.86
CA VAL A 243 14.28 12.45 8.37
C VAL A 243 13.87 13.92 8.60
N VAL A 244 13.08 14.50 7.69
CA VAL A 244 12.54 15.86 7.87
C VAL A 244 11.51 15.91 9.00
N GLU A 245 10.58 14.95 9.05
CA GLU A 245 9.56 14.84 10.10
C GLU A 245 10.17 14.68 11.50
N ASP A 246 11.34 14.05 11.62
CA ASP A 246 12.05 13.89 12.89
C ASP A 246 12.68 15.18 13.41
N SER A 247 12.89 16.17 12.54
CA SER A 247 13.34 17.51 12.93
C SER A 247 12.23 18.43 13.43
N PHE A 248 10.95 18.01 13.31
CA PHE A 248 9.82 18.83 13.71
C PHE A 248 9.72 18.97 15.23
N ASP A 249 9.23 20.13 15.68
CA ASP A 249 8.81 20.32 17.06
C ASP A 249 7.59 19.43 17.36
N GLY A 250 7.29 19.20 18.64
CA GLY A 250 6.14 18.39 19.00
C GLY A 250 5.50 18.72 20.34
N LYS A 251 4.25 18.26 20.47
CA LYS A 251 3.51 18.13 21.73
C LYS A 251 3.15 16.66 21.93
N GLU A 252 3.11 16.25 23.18
CA GLU A 252 2.87 14.85 23.52
C GLU A 252 1.85 14.72 24.66
N SER A 253 1.17 13.59 24.64
CA SER A 253 0.37 13.06 25.74
C SER A 253 0.75 11.60 25.95
N PHE A 254 0.02 10.88 26.81
CA PHE A 254 0.24 9.44 26.97
C PHE A 254 -0.12 8.65 25.69
N ASN A 255 -1.08 9.14 24.90
CA ASN A 255 -1.65 8.41 23.77
C ASN A 255 -1.16 8.92 22.41
N PHE A 256 -0.60 10.13 22.32
CA PHE A 256 -0.25 10.75 21.04
C PHE A 256 1.05 11.56 21.08
N PHE A 257 1.72 11.59 19.92
CA PHE A 257 2.79 12.53 19.60
C PHE A 257 2.35 13.39 18.41
N VAL A 258 2.10 14.67 18.62
CA VAL A 258 1.75 15.62 17.53
C VAL A 258 3.00 16.40 17.14
N LYS A 259 3.56 16.11 15.97
CA LYS A 259 4.70 16.80 15.37
C LYS A 259 4.26 17.90 14.40
N TYR A 260 4.94 19.03 14.40
CA TYR A 260 4.68 20.16 13.49
C TYR A 260 5.94 20.96 13.21
N ASN A 261 6.01 21.53 12.00
CA ASN A 261 7.12 22.41 11.63
C ASN A 261 6.84 23.86 12.07
N GLY A 262 7.78 24.48 12.77
CA GLY A 262 7.74 25.91 13.11
C GLY A 262 6.85 26.27 14.32
N PRO A 263 7.26 27.26 15.13
CA PRO A 263 6.55 27.65 16.36
C PRO A 263 5.14 28.20 16.10
N GLU A 264 4.87 28.72 14.90
CA GLU A 264 3.55 29.22 14.50
C GLU A 264 2.46 28.15 14.49
N ASN A 265 2.82 26.86 14.39
CA ASN A 265 1.88 25.74 14.41
C ASN A 265 1.69 25.15 15.83
N ALA A 266 2.33 25.71 16.86
CA ALA A 266 2.28 25.15 18.22
C ALA A 266 0.87 25.19 18.84
N GLU A 267 0.10 26.26 18.60
CA GLU A 267 -1.29 26.36 19.08
C GLU A 267 -2.19 25.34 18.38
N THR A 268 -2.03 25.18 17.07
CA THR A 268 -2.73 24.17 16.27
C THR A 268 -2.36 22.75 16.74
N GLY A 269 -1.09 22.50 17.03
CA GLY A 269 -0.63 21.22 17.60
C GLY A 269 -1.27 20.90 18.95
N TYR A 270 -1.39 21.89 19.83
CA TYR A 270 -2.08 21.72 21.12
C TYR A 270 -3.58 21.46 20.96
N LEU A 271 -4.26 22.22 20.09
CA LEU A 271 -5.67 22.00 19.78
C LEU A 271 -5.91 20.57 19.26
N LEU A 272 -5.07 20.13 18.32
CA LEU A 272 -5.18 18.81 17.73
C LEU A 272 -4.93 17.70 18.77
N LEU A 273 -3.93 17.87 19.64
CA LEU A 273 -3.67 16.93 20.73
C LEU A 273 -4.90 16.76 21.63
N MET A 274 -5.59 17.85 21.99
CA MET A 274 -6.83 17.76 22.77
C MET A 274 -7.95 17.01 22.03
N LEU A 275 -8.10 17.23 20.72
CA LEU A 275 -9.12 16.54 19.91
C LEU A 275 -8.81 15.06 19.74
N LEU A 276 -7.54 14.70 19.60
CA LEU A 276 -7.09 13.31 19.52
C LEU A 276 -7.37 12.56 20.83
N GLU A 277 -7.17 13.19 21.99
CA GLU A 277 -7.55 12.59 23.29
C GLU A 277 -9.07 12.38 23.43
N GLU A 278 -9.88 13.31 22.90
CA GLU A 278 -11.33 13.14 22.83
C GLU A 278 -11.72 11.96 21.92
N ALA A 279 -11.09 11.86 20.75
CA ALA A 279 -11.27 10.74 19.82
C ALA A 279 -10.79 9.40 20.43
N TYR A 280 -9.68 9.41 21.18
CA TYR A 280 -9.17 8.25 21.92
C TYR A 280 -10.21 7.67 22.85
N HIS A 281 -10.85 8.52 23.66
CA HIS A 281 -11.86 8.05 24.60
C HIS A 281 -13.11 7.52 23.90
N LYS A 282 -13.60 8.21 22.87
CA LYS A 282 -14.84 7.82 22.17
C LYS A 282 -14.61 6.62 21.25
N ALA A 283 -13.80 6.75 20.20
CA ALA A 283 -13.60 5.69 19.21
C ALA A 283 -12.94 4.45 19.84
N GLY A 284 -12.06 4.63 20.83
CA GLY A 284 -11.49 3.51 21.57
C GLY A 284 -12.52 2.73 22.39
N ALA A 285 -13.50 3.41 23.01
CA ALA A 285 -14.59 2.74 23.71
C ALA A 285 -15.56 2.05 22.73
N ASP A 286 -15.92 2.75 21.66
CA ASP A 286 -16.83 2.27 20.63
C ASP A 286 -16.27 1.00 19.97
N LEU A 287 -14.98 0.95 19.61
CA LEU A 287 -14.34 -0.22 19.01
C LEU A 287 -13.78 -1.21 20.03
N GLY A 288 -13.59 -0.82 21.29
CA GLY A 288 -12.94 -1.66 22.31
C GLY A 288 -11.45 -1.89 22.06
N VAL A 289 -10.80 -1.01 21.31
CA VAL A 289 -9.39 -1.09 20.93
C VAL A 289 -8.69 0.18 21.37
N TYR A 290 -7.52 0.05 21.98
CA TYR A 290 -6.68 1.17 22.36
C TYR A 290 -5.25 0.97 21.85
N PRO A 291 -4.57 2.04 21.44
CA PRO A 291 -3.22 1.94 20.93
C PRO A 291 -2.24 1.43 22.01
N GLU A 292 -1.36 0.49 21.66
CA GLU A 292 -0.33 -0.03 22.58
C GLU A 292 0.82 0.97 22.80
N LYS A 293 1.06 1.79 21.77
CA LYS A 293 2.09 2.83 21.73
C LYS A 293 1.45 4.15 21.31
N PRO A 294 2.01 5.30 21.71
CA PRO A 294 1.44 6.57 21.30
C PRO A 294 1.37 6.71 19.78
N VAL A 295 0.23 7.14 19.26
CA VAL A 295 0.01 7.35 17.82
C VAL A 295 0.69 8.65 17.41
N THR A 296 1.55 8.58 16.38
CA THR A 296 2.20 9.78 15.85
C THR A 296 1.29 10.49 14.85
N VAL A 297 1.14 11.80 15.02
CA VAL A 297 0.37 12.69 14.17
C VAL A 297 1.27 13.81 13.66
N ILE A 298 1.23 14.09 12.37
CA ILE A 298 2.12 15.04 11.71
C ILE A 298 1.29 16.13 11.03
N LEU A 299 1.54 17.37 11.43
CA LEU A 299 0.93 18.56 10.86
C LEU A 299 1.81 19.12 9.75
N TYR A 300 1.22 19.23 8.56
CA TYR A 300 1.84 19.82 7.38
C TYR A 300 1.14 21.13 7.00
N THR A 301 1.85 22.10 6.45
CA THR A 301 1.16 23.19 5.74
C THR A 301 0.33 22.62 4.57
N LYS A 302 -0.71 23.31 4.09
CA LYS A 302 -1.52 22.80 2.96
C LYS A 302 -0.70 22.43 1.73
N GLN A 303 0.34 23.24 1.43
CA GLN A 303 1.24 22.97 0.32
C GLN A 303 2.07 21.71 0.57
N GLN A 304 2.74 21.62 1.73
CA GLN A 304 3.50 20.42 2.09
C GLN A 304 2.61 19.17 2.14
N PHE A 305 1.39 19.28 2.67
CA PHE A 305 0.45 18.17 2.75
C PHE A 305 0.12 17.66 1.35
N SER A 306 -0.20 18.55 0.41
CA SER A 306 -0.42 18.19 -0.99
C SER A 306 0.81 17.57 -1.64
N ASP A 307 2.00 18.14 -1.41
CA ASP A 307 3.26 17.67 -2.01
C ASP A 307 3.67 16.29 -1.46
N VAL A 308 3.47 16.08 -0.16
CA VAL A 308 3.89 14.88 0.59
C VAL A 308 2.93 13.72 0.40
N THR A 309 1.64 13.98 0.53
CA THR A 309 0.64 12.92 0.45
C THR A 309 0.28 12.62 -0.99
N ARG A 310 0.43 13.61 -1.89
CA ARG A 310 -0.16 13.58 -3.24
C ARG A 310 -1.65 13.24 -3.23
N SER A 311 -2.28 13.32 -2.06
CA SER A 311 -3.69 13.11 -1.89
C SER A 311 -4.39 14.27 -2.60
N PRO A 312 -5.55 14.02 -3.21
CA PRO A 312 -6.33 15.10 -3.78
C PRO A 312 -6.55 16.20 -2.75
N ALA A 313 -6.61 17.47 -3.17
CA ALA A 313 -6.72 18.63 -2.28
C ALA A 313 -7.93 18.61 -1.30
N TRP A 314 -8.84 17.65 -1.46
CA TRP A 314 -9.99 17.41 -0.61
C TRP A 314 -9.75 16.42 0.54
N ALA A 315 -8.65 15.65 0.54
CA ALA A 315 -8.35 14.71 1.61
C ALA A 315 -8.13 15.51 2.90
N GLY A 316 -8.99 15.27 3.89
CA GLY A 316 -8.92 15.93 5.20
C GLY A 316 -7.72 15.47 6.01
N GLY A 317 -7.27 14.24 5.77
CA GLY A 317 -6.10 13.61 6.38
C GLY A 317 -5.61 12.42 5.57
N LEU A 318 -4.61 11.74 6.12
CA LEU A 318 -4.10 10.47 5.62
C LEU A 318 -3.48 9.66 6.77
N TYR A 319 -3.87 8.40 6.90
CA TYR A 319 -3.18 7.43 7.74
C TYR A 319 -2.29 6.50 6.89
N ASP A 320 -0.98 6.46 7.18
CA ASP A 320 0.00 5.54 6.54
C ASP A 320 0.85 4.75 7.57
N GLY A 321 0.34 4.64 8.80
CA GLY A 321 1.10 4.26 10.00
C GLY A 321 1.38 5.46 10.92
N LYS A 322 1.30 6.68 10.38
CA LYS A 322 1.13 7.92 11.15
C LYS A 322 -0.09 8.67 10.60
N ILE A 323 -0.76 9.44 11.44
CA ILE A 323 -1.85 10.33 10.98
C ILE A 323 -1.21 11.61 10.42
N ARG A 324 -1.57 12.02 9.21
CA ARG A 324 -1.13 13.28 8.60
C ARG A 324 -2.30 14.20 8.39
N LEU A 325 -2.15 15.45 8.79
CA LEU A 325 -3.20 16.46 8.68
C LEU A 325 -2.64 17.78 8.14
N PRO A 326 -3.40 18.51 7.28
CA PRO A 326 -3.05 19.85 6.86
C PRO A 326 -3.37 20.86 7.99
N SER A 327 -2.39 21.65 8.41
CA SER A 327 -2.55 22.70 9.44
C SER A 327 -3.38 23.89 8.98
N GLY A 328 -3.49 24.11 7.67
CA GLY A 328 -4.07 25.34 7.13
C GLY A 328 -5.56 25.52 7.46
N GLY A 329 -5.87 26.56 8.22
CA GLY A 329 -7.24 26.91 8.61
C GLY A 329 -7.68 26.30 9.94
N ILE A 330 -6.81 25.53 10.62
CA ILE A 330 -7.09 25.02 11.96
C ILE A 330 -6.68 26.07 12.99
N SER A 331 -7.62 26.94 13.35
CA SER A 331 -7.46 27.92 14.44
C SER A 331 -8.40 27.67 15.62
N GLN A 332 -9.37 26.77 15.47
CA GLN A 332 -10.37 26.45 16.48
C GLN A 332 -10.98 25.06 16.24
N LYS A 333 -11.58 24.48 17.28
CA LYS A 333 -12.39 23.25 17.17
C LYS A 333 -13.61 23.52 16.28
N THR A 334 -13.75 22.77 15.20
CA THR A 334 -14.90 22.78 14.29
C THR A 334 -15.42 21.36 14.10
N ASP A 335 -16.70 21.21 13.74
CA ASP A 335 -17.28 19.90 13.42
C ASP A 335 -16.53 19.21 12.28
N GLU A 336 -16.12 19.98 11.27
CA GLU A 336 -15.32 19.48 10.14
C GLU A 336 -13.98 18.88 10.60
N LEU A 337 -13.27 19.58 11.49
CA LEU A 337 -11.99 19.09 12.01
C LEU A 337 -12.18 17.86 12.91
N MET A 338 -13.23 17.85 13.74
CA MET A 338 -13.54 16.68 14.56
C MET A 338 -13.78 15.45 13.68
N ARG A 339 -14.59 15.59 12.62
CA ARG A 339 -14.85 14.49 11.67
C ARG A 339 -13.57 13.87 11.13
N VAL A 340 -12.69 14.72 10.61
CA VAL A 340 -11.40 14.27 10.08
C VAL A 340 -10.55 13.58 11.15
N VAL A 341 -10.45 14.15 12.36
CA VAL A 341 -9.66 13.53 13.44
C VAL A 341 -10.21 12.17 13.83
N TYR A 342 -11.53 12.02 13.94
CA TYR A 342 -12.18 10.75 14.25
C TYR A 342 -11.99 9.73 13.14
N HIS A 343 -12.14 10.14 11.89
CA HIS A 343 -11.93 9.30 10.71
C HIS A 343 -10.50 8.72 10.69
N GLU A 344 -9.49 9.59 10.71
CA GLU A 344 -8.09 9.17 10.61
C GLU A 344 -7.63 8.36 11.83
N TYR A 345 -8.11 8.71 13.02
CA TYR A 345 -7.81 7.94 14.23
C TYR A 345 -8.45 6.56 14.21
N THR A 346 -9.63 6.42 13.62
CA THR A 346 -10.31 5.12 13.46
C THR A 346 -9.50 4.18 12.57
N HIS A 347 -8.89 4.68 11.49
CA HIS A 347 -7.95 3.87 10.70
C HIS A 347 -6.77 3.38 11.54
N ALA A 348 -6.20 4.22 12.42
CA ALA A 348 -5.11 3.83 13.30
C ALA A 348 -5.53 2.69 14.25
N LEU A 349 -6.73 2.78 14.85
CA LEU A 349 -7.27 1.74 15.72
C LEU A 349 -7.50 0.42 14.99
N ILE A 350 -8.15 0.47 13.82
CA ILE A 350 -8.46 -0.71 13.01
C ILE A 350 -7.18 -1.38 12.51
N HIS A 351 -6.22 -0.58 12.03
CA HIS A 351 -4.93 -1.09 11.58
C HIS A 351 -4.19 -1.83 12.70
N GLN A 352 -4.17 -1.28 13.93
CA GLN A 352 -3.57 -1.97 15.06
C GLN A 352 -4.34 -3.23 15.45
N ALA A 353 -5.67 -3.17 15.50
CA ALA A 353 -6.52 -4.31 15.88
C ALA A 353 -6.35 -5.50 14.93
N THR A 354 -6.16 -5.22 13.64
CA THR A 354 -6.17 -6.23 12.58
C THR A 354 -4.79 -6.57 12.02
N GLY A 355 -3.74 -5.89 12.48
CA GLY A 355 -2.41 -5.99 11.86
C GLY A 355 -2.38 -5.57 10.39
N GLY A 356 -3.31 -4.72 9.97
CA GLY A 356 -3.49 -4.32 8.56
C GLY A 356 -4.35 -5.26 7.71
N ASN A 357 -4.89 -6.36 8.27
CA ASN A 357 -5.68 -7.35 7.52
C ASN A 357 -7.17 -6.97 7.34
N CYS A 358 -7.56 -5.73 7.66
CA CYS A 358 -8.94 -5.27 7.50
C CYS A 358 -9.26 -4.95 6.04
N PRO A 359 -10.34 -5.51 5.44
CA PRO A 359 -10.72 -5.14 4.07
C PRO A 359 -11.14 -3.67 4.01
N THR A 360 -10.85 -3.03 2.88
CA THR A 360 -11.00 -1.57 2.70
C THR A 360 -12.43 -1.11 3.03
N TRP A 361 -13.46 -1.82 2.58
CA TRP A 361 -14.86 -1.44 2.90
C TRP A 361 -15.19 -1.43 4.39
N LEU A 362 -14.62 -2.35 5.19
CA LEU A 362 -14.90 -2.40 6.63
C LEU A 362 -14.17 -1.27 7.34
N ASN A 363 -12.92 -1.02 6.94
CA ASN A 363 -12.10 0.06 7.46
C ASN A 363 -12.72 1.44 7.19
N GLU A 364 -13.07 1.72 5.93
CA GLU A 364 -13.71 2.97 5.51
C GLU A 364 -15.13 3.13 6.06
N GLY A 365 -15.89 2.05 6.17
CA GLY A 365 -17.25 2.08 6.73
C GLY A 365 -17.25 2.45 8.21
N LEU A 366 -16.33 1.89 9.00
CA LEU A 366 -16.18 2.21 10.42
C LEU A 366 -15.63 3.63 10.63
N ALA A 367 -14.65 4.06 9.83
CA ALA A 367 -14.13 5.43 9.89
C ALA A 367 -15.23 6.47 9.59
N GLN A 368 -16.06 6.21 8.57
CA GLN A 368 -17.24 7.03 8.26
C GLN A 368 -18.29 7.03 9.39
N LEU A 369 -18.49 5.90 10.07
CA LEU A 369 -19.41 5.83 11.20
C LEU A 369 -18.91 6.68 12.39
N GLU A 370 -17.62 6.58 12.73
CA GLU A 370 -17.01 7.30 13.85
C GLU A 370 -16.93 8.81 13.63
N GLU A 371 -16.74 9.27 12.38
CA GLU A 371 -16.88 10.70 12.06
C GLU A 371 -18.35 11.18 12.08
N GLY A 372 -19.33 10.29 12.20
CA GLY A 372 -20.75 10.64 12.20
C GLY A 372 -21.29 10.99 10.80
N ALA A 373 -20.94 10.19 9.80
CA ALA A 373 -21.48 10.29 8.45
C ALA A 373 -23.02 10.06 8.42
N ASP A 374 -23.67 10.65 7.42
CA ASP A 374 -25.14 10.62 7.29
C ASP A 374 -25.62 9.38 6.52
N ILE A 375 -26.04 8.35 7.26
CA ILE A 375 -26.59 7.08 6.75
C ILE A 375 -27.74 7.31 5.75
N SER A 376 -28.69 8.19 6.10
CA SER A 376 -29.86 8.46 5.25
C SER A 376 -29.43 9.04 3.91
N ARG A 377 -28.40 9.89 3.92
CA ARG A 377 -27.90 10.51 2.70
C ARG A 377 -27.09 9.54 1.85
N ALA A 378 -26.30 8.66 2.46
CA ALA A 378 -25.61 7.57 1.75
C ALA A 378 -26.62 6.62 1.08
N LYS A 379 -27.69 6.23 1.78
CA LYS A 379 -28.77 5.37 1.24
C LYS A 379 -29.45 6.02 0.03
N ASN A 380 -29.85 7.29 0.17
CA ASN A 380 -30.43 8.06 -0.94
C ASN A 380 -29.48 8.20 -2.13
N PHE A 381 -28.17 8.31 -1.89
CA PHE A 381 -27.17 8.39 -2.94
C PHE A 381 -27.07 7.07 -3.73
N LEU A 382 -26.92 5.92 -3.05
CA LEU A 382 -26.84 4.63 -3.73
C LEU A 382 -28.10 4.31 -4.54
N GLN A 383 -29.29 4.63 -4.02
CA GLN A 383 -30.55 4.45 -4.73
C GLN A 383 -30.59 5.23 -6.06
N ARG A 384 -29.94 6.40 -6.13
CA ARG A 384 -29.84 7.20 -7.37
C ARG A 384 -28.78 6.70 -8.33
N MET A 385 -27.71 6.08 -7.82
CA MET A 385 -26.54 5.67 -8.59
C MET A 385 -26.58 4.20 -9.04
N GLY A 386 -27.72 3.53 -8.91
CA GLY A 386 -27.93 2.17 -9.39
C GLY A 386 -27.55 1.07 -8.39
N GLY A 387 -27.45 1.39 -7.10
CA GLY A 387 -27.23 0.43 -6.01
C GLY A 387 -25.78 0.32 -5.53
N PRO A 388 -25.54 -0.57 -4.55
CA PRO A 388 -24.22 -0.78 -3.94
C PRO A 388 -23.24 -1.45 -4.90
N VAL A 389 -21.95 -1.25 -4.66
CA VAL A 389 -20.88 -2.07 -5.26
C VAL A 389 -20.78 -3.40 -4.50
N PRO A 390 -20.54 -4.56 -5.14
CA PRO A 390 -20.30 -5.82 -4.43
C PRO A 390 -19.16 -5.71 -3.42
N LEU A 391 -19.30 -6.30 -2.23
CA LEU A 391 -18.33 -6.11 -1.14
C LEU A 391 -16.99 -6.78 -1.44
N ASP A 392 -17.01 -7.89 -2.17
CA ASP A 392 -15.79 -8.59 -2.65
C ASP A 392 -14.94 -7.72 -3.59
N GLN A 393 -15.54 -6.75 -4.28
CA GLN A 393 -14.83 -5.77 -5.12
C GLN A 393 -14.29 -4.58 -4.32
N LEU A 394 -14.60 -4.51 -3.02
CA LEU A 394 -14.22 -3.41 -2.14
C LEU A 394 -13.25 -3.85 -1.03
N GLU A 395 -12.65 -5.03 -1.14
CA GLU A 395 -11.62 -5.48 -0.19
C GLU A 395 -10.29 -4.74 -0.45
N ASP A 396 -9.97 -4.47 -1.71
CA ASP A 396 -8.77 -3.75 -2.15
C ASP A 396 -8.92 -2.22 -2.11
N SER A 397 -7.78 -1.52 -2.24
CA SER A 397 -7.70 -0.06 -2.23
C SER A 397 -8.60 0.63 -3.26
N PHE A 398 -9.33 1.65 -2.81
CA PHE A 398 -10.22 2.45 -3.66
C PHE A 398 -9.48 3.40 -4.61
N ILE A 399 -8.16 3.55 -4.49
CA ILE A 399 -7.35 4.51 -5.27
C ILE A 399 -7.47 4.29 -6.79
N ARG A 400 -7.66 3.04 -7.22
CA ARG A 400 -7.74 2.68 -8.65
C ARG A 400 -9.14 2.81 -9.24
N LEU A 401 -10.16 3.08 -8.40
CA LEU A 401 -11.53 3.23 -8.85
C LEU A 401 -11.73 4.57 -9.53
N ASP A 402 -12.59 4.61 -10.55
CA ASP A 402 -13.06 5.89 -11.08
C ASP A 402 -13.89 6.62 -10.03
N ARG A 403 -13.97 7.96 -10.16
CA ARG A 403 -14.67 8.81 -9.18
C ARG A 403 -16.10 8.36 -8.86
N SER A 404 -16.86 7.90 -9.85
CA SER A 404 -18.25 7.47 -9.63
C SER A 404 -18.29 6.17 -8.84
N THR A 405 -17.41 5.23 -9.15
CA THR A 405 -17.31 3.95 -8.43
C THR A 405 -16.75 4.14 -7.02
N ALA A 406 -15.73 4.98 -6.83
CA ALA A 406 -15.19 5.32 -5.52
C ALA A 406 -16.27 5.93 -4.60
N LEU A 407 -17.07 6.88 -5.11
CA LEU A 407 -18.19 7.46 -4.35
C LEU A 407 -19.22 6.41 -3.91
N ARG A 408 -19.55 5.46 -4.78
CA ARG A 408 -20.43 4.34 -4.43
C ARG A 408 -19.75 3.39 -3.46
N ALA A 409 -18.44 3.18 -3.54
CA ALA A 409 -17.69 2.34 -2.63
C ALA A 409 -17.74 2.87 -1.19
N TYR A 410 -17.48 4.16 -0.96
CA TYR A 410 -17.61 4.79 0.36
C TYR A 410 -19.03 4.67 0.92
N ALA A 411 -20.05 5.01 0.12
CA ALA A 411 -21.44 4.91 0.56
C ALA A 411 -21.87 3.45 0.82
N THR A 412 -21.38 2.50 0.02
CA THR A 412 -21.61 1.06 0.24
C THR A 412 -20.98 0.61 1.55
N SER A 413 -19.73 1.01 1.79
CA SER A 413 -18.95 0.67 2.98
C SER A 413 -19.65 1.11 4.26
N LEU A 414 -20.10 2.38 4.31
CA LEU A 414 -20.84 2.92 5.44
C LEU A 414 -22.14 2.14 5.69
N LEU A 415 -22.94 1.91 4.65
CA LEU A 415 -24.22 1.22 4.81
C LEU A 415 -24.08 -0.27 5.12
N ALA A 416 -22.99 -0.92 4.67
CA ALA A 416 -22.72 -2.32 5.00
C ALA A 416 -22.34 -2.48 6.48
N VAL A 417 -21.52 -1.56 7.00
CA VAL A 417 -21.19 -1.51 8.44
C VAL A 417 -22.43 -1.19 9.27
N ASP A 418 -23.21 -0.17 8.87
CA ASP A 418 -24.48 0.19 9.51
C ASP A 418 -25.45 -1.00 9.55
N TYR A 419 -25.60 -1.72 8.43
CA TYR A 419 -26.42 -2.94 8.35
C TYR A 419 -25.97 -4.03 9.34
N ILE A 420 -24.66 -4.30 9.43
CA ILE A 420 -24.16 -5.33 10.37
C ILE A 420 -24.41 -4.89 11.82
N ILE A 421 -24.24 -3.60 12.12
CA ILE A 421 -24.47 -3.08 13.46
C ILE A 421 -25.96 -3.10 13.81
N ASP A 422 -26.86 -2.73 12.90
CA ASP A 422 -28.31 -2.71 13.13
C ASP A 422 -28.88 -4.13 13.33
N GLU A 423 -28.43 -5.10 12.53
CA GLU A 423 -28.93 -6.48 12.59
C GLU A 423 -28.28 -7.33 13.71
N TYR A 424 -26.99 -7.11 14.02
CA TYR A 424 -26.24 -8.00 14.92
C TYR A 424 -25.64 -7.31 16.15
N SER A 425 -25.47 -5.99 16.14
CA SER A 425 -24.73 -5.14 17.09
C SER A 425 -23.23 -4.96 16.82
N LEU A 426 -22.71 -3.84 17.33
CA LEU A 426 -21.30 -3.47 17.30
C LEU A 426 -20.38 -4.53 17.92
N ALA A 427 -20.85 -5.34 18.88
CA ALA A 427 -20.04 -6.39 19.47
C ALA A 427 -19.57 -7.44 18.43
N TYR A 428 -20.37 -7.69 17.40
CA TYR A 428 -19.99 -8.62 16.34
C TYR A 428 -18.92 -8.04 15.43
N ILE A 429 -18.93 -6.72 15.18
CA ILE A 429 -17.84 -6.04 14.49
C ILE A 429 -16.53 -6.20 15.28
N LYS A 430 -16.55 -6.01 16.60
CA LYS A 430 -15.35 -6.19 17.44
C LYS A 430 -14.77 -7.60 17.32
N ASN A 431 -15.62 -8.61 17.38
CA ASN A 431 -15.20 -10.00 17.22
C ASN A 431 -14.65 -10.28 15.80
N ILE A 432 -15.21 -9.65 14.76
CA ILE A 432 -14.67 -9.74 13.40
C ILE A 432 -13.26 -9.12 13.35
N LEU A 433 -13.07 -7.91 13.90
CA LEU A 433 -11.77 -7.25 13.94
C LEU A 433 -10.72 -8.09 14.70
N GLU A 434 -11.09 -8.69 15.83
CA GLU A 434 -10.22 -9.60 16.59
C GLU A 434 -9.76 -10.79 15.74
N LEU A 435 -10.69 -11.45 15.05
CA LEU A 435 -10.36 -12.58 14.17
C LEU A 435 -9.49 -12.17 12.96
N LEU A 436 -9.67 -10.97 12.43
CA LEU A 436 -8.78 -10.43 11.40
C LEU A 436 -7.37 -10.18 11.95
N GLY A 437 -7.26 -9.73 13.21
CA GLY A 437 -6.00 -9.60 13.95
C GLY A 437 -5.30 -10.95 14.19
N GLU A 438 -6.06 -12.04 14.34
CA GLU A 438 -5.56 -13.41 14.38
C GLU A 438 -5.13 -13.95 13.00
N GLY A 439 -5.27 -13.15 11.93
CA GLY A 439 -4.87 -13.51 10.57
C GLY A 439 -5.92 -14.27 9.77
N LYS A 440 -7.18 -14.34 10.24
CA LYS A 440 -8.27 -14.91 9.44
C LYS A 440 -8.66 -13.96 8.31
N SER A 441 -9.12 -14.51 7.19
CA SER A 441 -9.75 -13.72 6.14
C SER A 441 -11.11 -13.16 6.59
N ILE A 442 -11.58 -12.09 5.96
CA ILE A 442 -12.92 -11.53 6.25
C ILE A 442 -14.04 -12.56 6.08
N SER A 443 -13.92 -13.44 5.08
CA SER A 443 -14.87 -14.53 4.85
C SER A 443 -14.90 -15.54 6.01
N GLU A 444 -13.75 -15.89 6.57
CA GLU A 444 -13.65 -16.78 7.72
C GLU A 444 -14.12 -16.10 9.01
N ALA A 445 -13.79 -14.82 9.19
CA ALA A 445 -14.24 -14.03 10.33
C ALA A 445 -15.77 -13.91 10.35
N ILE A 446 -16.38 -13.47 9.25
CA ILE A 446 -17.85 -13.39 9.10
C ILE A 446 -18.51 -14.75 9.37
N ARG A 447 -17.99 -15.84 8.79
CA ARG A 447 -18.53 -17.18 9.02
C ARG A 447 -18.46 -17.60 10.47
N SER A 448 -17.36 -17.28 11.15
CA SER A 448 -17.13 -17.66 12.55
C SER A 448 -18.02 -16.89 13.51
N VAL A 449 -18.24 -15.59 13.26
CA VAL A 449 -18.98 -14.72 14.19
C VAL A 449 -20.47 -14.68 13.88
N LEU A 450 -20.85 -14.56 12.60
CA LEU A 450 -22.24 -14.37 12.17
C LEU A 450 -22.93 -15.67 11.75
N TYR A 451 -22.19 -16.79 11.66
CA TYR A 451 -22.71 -18.09 11.17
C TYR A 451 -23.32 -18.02 9.77
N LEU A 452 -22.93 -17.02 8.98
CA LEU A 452 -23.36 -16.76 7.61
C LEU A 452 -22.18 -16.82 6.66
N SER A 453 -22.42 -17.15 5.39
CA SER A 453 -21.37 -16.98 4.39
C SER A 453 -21.23 -15.49 4.02
N TYR A 454 -20.07 -15.11 3.49
CA TYR A 454 -19.84 -13.77 2.96
C TYR A 454 -20.91 -13.36 1.94
N ARG A 455 -21.35 -14.31 1.10
CA ARG A 455 -22.42 -14.11 0.11
C ARG A 455 -23.78 -13.88 0.75
N ASP A 456 -24.07 -14.51 1.89
CA ASP A 456 -25.33 -14.29 2.61
C ASP A 456 -25.37 -12.88 3.18
N ILE A 457 -24.25 -12.40 3.74
CA ILE A 457 -24.13 -11.00 4.21
C ILE A 457 -24.33 -10.02 3.06
N GLU A 458 -23.63 -10.19 1.94
CA GLU A 458 -23.79 -9.30 0.79
C GLU A 458 -25.24 -9.29 0.28
N LYS A 459 -25.86 -10.46 0.17
CA LYS A 459 -27.24 -10.58 -0.28
C LYS A 459 -28.21 -9.89 0.67
N ASN A 460 -28.12 -10.17 1.98
CA ASN A 460 -29.05 -9.61 2.95
C ASN A 460 -28.88 -8.09 3.09
N PHE A 461 -27.64 -7.60 3.07
CA PHE A 461 -27.34 -6.17 2.99
C PHE A 461 -28.00 -5.54 1.76
N ARG A 462 -27.81 -6.12 0.57
CA ARG A 462 -28.41 -5.58 -0.66
C ARG A 462 -29.94 -5.59 -0.61
N ASP A 463 -30.54 -6.63 -0.03
CA ASP A 463 -31.99 -6.75 0.15
C ASP A 463 -32.56 -5.70 1.15
N SER A 464 -31.72 -5.09 2.00
CA SER A 464 -32.11 -4.06 3.00
C SER A 464 -32.14 -2.61 2.49
N LEU A 465 -31.52 -2.36 1.31
CA LEU A 465 -31.38 -1.02 0.71
C LEU A 465 -32.61 -0.59 -0.10
#